data_AF-A0A061NVZ2-F1
#
_entry.id   AF-A0A061NVZ2-F1
#
_cell.length_a   1.000
_cell.length_b   1.000
_cell.length_c   1.000
_cell.angle_alpha   90.00
_cell.angle_beta   90.00
_cell.angle_gamma   90.00
#
_symmetry.space_group_name_H-M   'P 1'
#
loop_
_entity.id
_entity.type
_entity.pdbx_description
1 polymer ?
#
loop_
_entity_poly.entity_id
_entity_poly.type
_entity_poly.pdbx_seq_one_letter_code
_entity_poly.pdbx_strand_id
1 'polypeptide(L)'
;MLSWSIAPAQQGYLIKTAPSTSDIQQSVNTSALQFGIAIGSGVGGLVVNGISVQAAPIAGSILVIIALGFAIFSFKRPPIEEEQTI
;
A
#
# COMPACT_ATOMS: atom_id res chain seq x y z
N MET A 1 4.87 -13.83 8.19
CA MET A 1 4.94 -14.53 6.88
C MET A 1 3.80 -14.12 5.93
N LEU A 2 2.59 -13.83 6.41
CA LEU A 2 1.45 -13.40 5.57
C LEU A 2 1.65 -12.06 4.81
N SER A 3 2.39 -11.08 5.38
CA SER A 3 2.52 -9.74 4.77
C SER A 3 3.18 -9.73 3.39
N TRP A 4 4.01 -10.72 3.07
CA TRP A 4 4.78 -10.77 1.82
C TRP A 4 4.15 -11.67 0.75
N SER A 5 3.10 -12.42 1.09
CA SER A 5 2.40 -13.31 0.16
C SER A 5 1.43 -12.57 -0.76
N ILE A 6 1.11 -11.30 -0.48
CA ILE A 6 0.19 -10.48 -1.28
C ILE A 6 0.92 -9.83 -2.47
N ALA A 7 2.21 -9.50 -2.30
CA ALA A 7 3.00 -8.81 -3.31
C ALA A 7 3.08 -9.56 -4.66
N PRO A 8 3.27 -10.89 -4.72
CA PRO A 8 3.29 -11.62 -6.00
C PRO A 8 1.94 -11.57 -6.74
N ALA A 9 0.83 -11.65 -6.02
CA ALA A 9 -0.50 -11.55 -6.62
C ALA A 9 -0.77 -10.14 -7.16
N GLN A 10 -0.35 -9.11 -6.44
CA GLN A 10 -0.50 -7.71 -6.84
C GLN A 10 0.39 -7.36 -8.05
N GLN A 11 1.64 -7.84 -8.07
CA GLN A 11 2.55 -7.65 -9.20
C GLN A 11 2.07 -8.43 -10.45
N GLY A 12 1.59 -9.67 -10.27
CA GLY A 12 1.01 -10.46 -11.36
C GLY A 12 -0.28 -9.87 -11.94
N TYR A 13 -1.09 -9.18 -11.12
CA TYR A 13 -2.28 -8.48 -11.59
C TYR A 13 -1.92 -7.32 -12.53
N LEU A 14 -0.97 -6.45 -12.13
CA LEU A 14 -0.55 -5.29 -12.93
C LEU A 14 0.06 -5.69 -14.28
N ILE A 15 0.85 -6.77 -14.30
CA ILE A 15 1.41 -7.34 -15.53
C ILE A 15 0.30 -7.83 -16.47
N LYS A 16 -0.79 -8.38 -15.91
CA LYS A 16 -1.92 -8.91 -16.70
C LYS A 16 -2.89 -7.83 -17.17
N THR A 17 -3.15 -6.80 -16.36
CA THR A 17 -4.14 -5.77 -16.71
C THR A 17 -3.57 -4.64 -17.55
N ALA A 18 -2.25 -4.36 -17.48
CA ALA A 18 -1.62 -3.30 -18.27
C ALA A 18 -0.19 -3.67 -18.71
N PRO A 19 -0.04 -4.68 -19.59
CA PRO A 19 1.28 -5.23 -19.96
C PRO A 19 2.24 -4.22 -20.62
N SER A 20 1.74 -3.14 -21.23
CA SER A 20 2.56 -2.08 -21.82
C SER A 20 3.08 -1.05 -20.80
N THR A 21 2.45 -0.93 -19.62
CA THR A 21 2.80 0.04 -18.57
C THR A 21 3.10 -0.61 -17.22
N SER A 22 3.19 -1.95 -17.18
CA SER A 22 3.36 -2.75 -15.98
C SER A 22 4.59 -2.35 -15.18
N ASP A 23 5.68 -2.01 -15.86
CA ASP A 23 6.94 -1.61 -15.22
C ASP A 23 6.81 -0.28 -14.47
N ILE A 24 6.04 0.67 -15.01
CA ILE A 24 5.74 1.95 -14.36
C ILE A 24 4.84 1.70 -13.15
N GLN A 25 3.78 0.90 -13.30
CA GLN A 25 2.86 0.63 -12.21
C GLN A 25 3.52 -0.16 -11.07
N GLN A 26 4.40 -1.10 -11.41
CA GLN A 26 5.15 -1.90 -10.44
C GLN A 26 6.23 -1.08 -9.72
N SER A 27 6.95 -0.20 -10.43
CA SER A 27 7.95 0.68 -9.80
C SER A 27 7.32 1.72 -8.88
N VAL A 28 6.17 2.29 -9.27
CA VAL A 28 5.38 3.19 -8.41
C VAL A 28 4.87 2.46 -7.17
N ASN A 29 4.28 1.26 -7.33
CA ASN A 29 3.81 0.45 -6.22
C ASN A 29 4.95 0.08 -5.25
N THR A 30 6.08 -0.37 -5.79
CA THR A 30 7.26 -0.72 -5.01
C THR A 30 7.78 0.50 -4.23
N SER A 31 7.83 1.67 -4.86
CA SER A 31 8.26 2.91 -4.21
C SER A 31 7.32 3.30 -3.07
N ALA A 32 6.00 3.19 -3.28
CA ALA A 32 5.00 3.45 -2.24
C ALA A 32 5.12 2.48 -1.06
N LEU A 33 5.40 1.20 -1.31
CA LEU A 33 5.63 0.20 -0.27
C LEU A 33 6.87 0.53 0.57
N GLN A 34 8.00 0.82 -0.08
CA GLN A 34 9.25 1.16 0.61
C GLN A 34 9.11 2.44 1.45
N PHE A 35 8.39 3.43 0.91
CA PHE A 35 8.05 4.65 1.65
C PHE A 35 7.19 4.37 2.88
N GLY A 36 6.14 3.54 2.74
CA GLY A 36 5.30 3.12 3.85
C GLY A 36 6.08 2.38 4.93
N ILE A 37 7.00 1.49 4.55
CA ILE A 37 7.89 0.77 5.48
C ILE A 37 8.81 1.73 6.22
N ALA A 38 9.41 2.70 5.53
CA ALA A 38 10.29 3.69 6.16
C ALA A 38 9.55 4.53 7.20
N ILE A 39 8.37 5.07 6.84
CA ILE A 39 7.54 5.84 7.76
C ILE A 39 7.05 4.98 8.93
N GLY A 40 6.52 3.79 8.64
CA GLY A 40 6.02 2.88 9.67
C GLY A 40 7.11 2.47 10.65
N SER A 41 8.34 2.26 10.17
CA SER A 41 9.50 1.97 11.03
C SER A 41 9.90 3.16 11.88
N GLY A 42 9.88 4.37 11.31
CA GLY A 42 10.14 5.61 12.06
C GLY A 42 9.11 5.85 13.17
N VAL A 43 7.82 5.75 12.84
CA VAL A 43 6.72 5.89 13.81
C VAL A 43 6.79 4.80 14.88
N GLY A 44 6.99 3.55 14.49
CA GLY A 44 7.13 2.43 15.42
C GLY A 44 8.32 2.61 16.36
N GLY A 45 9.46 3.06 15.84
CA GLY A 45 10.64 3.39 16.63
C GLY A 45 10.38 4.50 17.64
N LEU A 46 9.71 5.59 17.24
CA LEU A 46 9.34 6.68 18.16
C LEU A 46 8.40 6.20 19.27
N VAL A 47 7.41 5.38 18.94
CA VAL A 47 6.44 4.84 19.92
C VAL A 47 7.11 3.90 20.92
N VAL A 48 7.99 3.01 20.43
CA VAL A 48 8.72 2.07 21.28
C VAL A 48 9.67 2.78 22.23
N ASN A 49 10.41 3.79 21.75
CA ASN A 49 11.38 4.53 22.56
C ASN A 49 10.72 5.55 23.50
N GLY A 50 9.62 6.17 23.09
CA GLY A 50 8.97 7.26 23.83
C GLY A 50 7.85 6.83 24.78
N ILE A 51 7.15 5.73 24.49
CA ILE A 51 5.98 5.28 25.26
C ILE A 51 6.24 3.89 25.84
N SER A 52 6.16 2.86 25.00
CA SER A 52 6.45 1.47 25.37
C SER A 52 6.33 0.58 24.14
N VAL A 53 6.92 -0.62 24.22
CA VAL A 53 6.75 -1.67 23.20
C VAL A 53 5.27 -2.07 23.07
N GLN A 54 4.54 -2.09 24.18
CA GLN A 54 3.12 -2.48 24.22
C GLN A 54 2.20 -1.46 23.52
N ALA A 55 2.65 -0.21 23.33
CA ALA A 55 1.90 0.81 22.60
C ALA A 55 2.02 0.66 21.07
N ALA A 56 3.03 -0.05 20.55
CA ALA A 56 3.29 -0.16 19.12
C ALA A 56 2.13 -0.79 18.31
N PRO A 57 1.46 -1.88 18.78
CA PRO A 57 0.30 -2.43 18.08
C PRO A 57 -0.88 -1.45 17.98
N ILE A 58 -1.11 -0.65 19.03
CA ILE A 58 -2.19 0.35 19.05
C ILE A 58 -1.89 1.45 18.03
N ALA A 59 -0.66 1.98 18.03
CA ALA A 59 -0.23 2.98 17.05
C ALA A 59 -0.34 2.46 15.61
N GLY A 60 0.09 1.22 15.36
CA GLY A 60 -0.06 0.56 14.05
C GLY A 60 -1.52 0.41 13.64
N SER A 61 -2.41 0.09 14.58
CA SER A 61 -3.85 -0.05 14.31
C SER A 61 -4.48 1.25 13.83
N ILE A 62 -4.07 2.40 14.39
CA ILE A 62 -4.54 3.72 13.94
C ILE A 62 -4.15 3.95 12.47
N LEU A 63 -2.91 3.64 12.09
CA LEU A 63 -2.45 3.75 10.70
C LEU A 63 -3.24 2.84 9.76
N VAL A 64 -3.58 1.62 10.19
CA VAL A 64 -4.42 0.69 9.42
C VAL A 64 -5.83 1.23 9.22
N ILE A 65 -6.44 1.85 10.24
CA ILE A 65 -7.76 2.47 10.13
C ILE A 65 -7.74 3.62 9.10
N ILE A 66 -6.70 4.44 9.11
CA ILE A 66 -6.52 5.52 8.12
C ILE A 66 -6.39 4.94 6.71
N ALA A 67 -5.60 3.89 6.53
CA ALA A 67 -5.43 3.20 5.25
C ALA A 67 -6.77 2.62 4.73
N LEU A 68 -7.57 2.05 5.62
CA LEU A 68 -8.92 1.57 5.28
C LEU A 68 -9.82 2.71 4.80
N GLY A 69 -9.75 3.89 5.44
CA GLY A 69 -10.46 5.09 4.98
C GLY A 69 -10.09 5.50 3.56
N PHE A 70 -8.79 5.50 3.22
CA PHE A 70 -8.34 5.75 1.85
C PHE A 70 -8.82 4.68 0.86
N ALA A 71 -8.79 3.41 1.24
CA ALA A 71 -9.27 2.33 0.38
C ALA A 71 -10.76 2.50 0.05
N ILE A 72 -11.60 2.76 1.07
CA ILE A 72 -13.04 3.02 0.89
C ILE A 72 -13.27 4.24 -0.01
N PHE A 73 -12.49 5.31 0.17
CA PHE A 73 -12.58 6.50 -0.67
C PHE A 73 -12.20 6.22 -2.13
N SER A 74 -11.14 5.43 -2.36
CA SER A 74 -10.68 5.07 -3.70
C SER A 74 -11.76 4.32 -4.49
N PHE A 75 -12.47 3.40 -3.84
CA PHE A 75 -13.55 2.63 -4.48
C PHE A 75 -14.79 3.46 -4.86
N LYS A 76 -14.89 4.73 -4.44
CA LYS A 76 -16.00 5.61 -4.84
C LYS A 76 -15.86 6.20 -6.25
N ARG A 77 -14.71 6.03 -6.93
CA ARG A 77 -14.52 6.52 -8.30
C ARG A 77 -14.87 5.42 -9.32
N PRO A 78 -15.72 5.70 -10.32
CA PRO A 78 -15.96 4.76 -11.40
C PRO A 78 -14.65 4.49 -12.18
N PRO A 79 -14.44 3.27 -12.70
CA PRO A 79 -13.30 2.97 -13.56
C PRO A 79 -13.28 3.94 -14.75
N ILE A 80 -12.12 4.48 -15.09
CA ILE A 80 -11.96 5.27 -16.31
C ILE A 80 -12.13 4.30 -17.48
N GLU A 81 -13.18 4.51 -18.28
CA GLU A 81 -13.42 3.77 -19.52
C GLU A 81 -12.35 4.23 -20.52
N GLU A 82 -11.39 3.36 -20.83
CA GLU A 82 -10.41 3.61 -21.89
C GLU A 82 -11.17 3.67 -23.21
N GLU A 83 -11.27 4.89 -23.77
CA GLU A 83 -11.78 5.13 -25.10
C GLU A 83 -10.92 4.34 -26.10
N GLN A 84 -11.49 3.26 -26.63
CA GLN A 84 -10.89 2.46 -27.70
C GLN A 84 -10.78 3.33 -28.96
N THR A 85 -9.70 4.10 -29.09
CA THR A 85 -9.34 4.71 -30.37
C THR A 85 -8.67 3.65 -31.25
N ILE A 86 -9.45 3.24 -32.24
CA ILE A 86 -9.25 2.34 -33.39
C ILE A 86 -7.88 2.51 -34.06
#